data_AF-A0A969G7N5-F1
#
_entry.id   AF-A0A969G7N5-F1
#
_cell.length_a   1.000
_cell.length_b   1.000
_cell.length_c   1.000
_cell.angle_alpha   90.00
_cell.angle_beta   90.00
_cell.angle_gamma   90.00
#
_symmetry.space_group_name_H-M   'P 1'
#
loop_
_entity.id
_entity.type
_entity.pdbx_description
1 polymer ?
#
loop_
_entity_poly.entity_id
_entity_poly.type
_entity_poly.pdbx_seq_one_letter_code
_entity_poly.pdbx_strand_id
1 'polypeptide(L)'
;MKILKVLLTAILVVGFIMPGCNNDSGCDCSGIKKYFNIEGLDVATGEQVGVDASAGIQWQDFRGKIAYEKTYYGDLQLNNFENKFYGLSLIPTASACSCAPDGYKGGEEGIDSLTITTIYDYNVNFPAGTNLAAITEVSFEGDNYEMLQEFLVRNKDAVFEQQHIYRFLQAPDADNTPFQVKIRMVLNNGEIHEATTEEIVMTL
;
A
#
# COMPACT_ATOMS: atom_id res chain seq x y z
N MET A 1 -21.15 3.08 -56.81
CA MET A 1 -21.05 3.82 -55.53
C MET A 1 -21.45 3.04 -54.27
N LYS A 2 -22.42 2.11 -54.30
CA LYS A 2 -22.84 1.37 -53.08
C LYS A 2 -21.80 0.35 -52.57
N ILE A 3 -21.07 -0.32 -53.47
CA ILE A 3 -20.04 -1.33 -53.12
C ILE A 3 -18.86 -0.71 -52.37
N LEU A 4 -18.40 0.49 -52.80
CA LEU A 4 -17.28 1.18 -52.14
C LEU A 4 -17.58 1.55 -50.69
N LYS A 5 -18.83 1.97 -50.41
CA LYS A 5 -19.27 2.27 -49.03
C LYS A 5 -19.31 1.02 -48.16
N VAL A 6 -19.84 -0.09 -48.67
CA VAL A 6 -19.88 -1.37 -47.93
C VAL A 6 -18.46 -1.87 -47.63
N LEU A 7 -17.54 -1.74 -48.58
CA LEU A 7 -16.15 -2.14 -48.41
C LEU A 7 -15.44 -1.27 -47.35
N LEU A 8 -15.65 0.05 -47.39
CA LEU A 8 -15.12 0.99 -46.39
C LEU A 8 -15.68 0.71 -44.99
N THR A 9 -16.98 0.44 -44.87
CA THR A 9 -17.58 0.10 -43.58
C THR A 9 -17.05 -1.23 -43.04
N ALA A 10 -16.86 -2.25 -43.90
CA ALA A 10 -16.28 -3.52 -43.49
C ALA A 10 -14.82 -3.39 -43.02
N ILE A 11 -14.01 -2.58 -43.72
CA ILE A 11 -12.62 -2.27 -43.32
C ILE A 11 -12.58 -1.52 -41.99
N LEU A 12 -13.51 -0.58 -41.78
CA LEU A 12 -13.57 0.20 -40.55
C LEU A 12 -13.98 -0.67 -39.34
N VAL A 13 -14.93 -1.58 -39.50
CA VAL A 13 -15.38 -2.48 -38.41
C VAL A 13 -14.31 -3.51 -38.04
N VAL A 14 -13.56 -4.04 -39.02
CA VAL A 14 -12.47 -4.99 -38.74
C VAL A 14 -11.22 -4.27 -38.20
N GLY A 15 -11.03 -2.98 -38.51
CA GLY A 15 -9.87 -2.19 -38.09
C GLY A 15 -9.86 -1.69 -36.64
N PHE A 16 -10.96 -1.85 -35.88
CA PHE A 16 -11.08 -1.37 -34.49
C PHE A 16 -10.89 -2.45 -33.43
N ILE A 17 -10.34 -3.60 -33.77
CA ILE A 17 -9.88 -4.56 -32.76
C ILE A 17 -8.57 -4.00 -32.20
N MET A 18 -8.65 -3.08 -31.24
CA MET A 18 -7.48 -2.70 -30.45
C MET A 18 -7.08 -3.93 -29.63
N PRO A 19 -5.92 -4.54 -29.88
CA PRO A 19 -5.44 -5.57 -28.98
C PRO A 19 -5.31 -4.94 -27.61
N GLY A 20 -6.15 -5.39 -26.66
CA GLY A 20 -6.00 -5.01 -25.28
C GLY A 20 -4.59 -5.39 -24.85
N CYS A 21 -3.85 -4.43 -24.29
CA CYS A 21 -2.54 -4.67 -23.70
C CYS A 21 -2.75 -5.46 -22.40
N ASN A 22 -3.08 -6.74 -22.52
CA ASN A 22 -3.05 -7.66 -21.40
C ASN A 22 -1.68 -8.32 -21.40
N ASN A 23 -0.87 -7.91 -20.43
CA ASN A 23 0.39 -8.51 -20.00
C ASN A 23 1.57 -8.19 -20.92
N ASP A 24 2.47 -7.32 -20.43
CA ASP A 24 3.96 -7.26 -20.53
C ASP A 24 4.69 -7.64 -21.84
N SER A 25 4.00 -8.06 -22.89
CA SER A 25 4.54 -8.82 -24.02
C SER A 25 4.78 -7.96 -25.26
N GLY A 26 4.57 -6.64 -25.16
CA GLY A 26 4.84 -5.67 -26.22
C GLY A 26 5.24 -4.27 -25.76
N CYS A 27 5.38 -4.05 -24.44
CA CYS A 27 5.79 -2.78 -23.87
C CYS A 27 7.19 -2.92 -23.27
N ASP A 28 8.08 -1.97 -23.56
CA ASP A 28 9.40 -1.92 -22.93
C ASP A 28 9.27 -1.44 -21.48
N CYS A 29 8.89 -2.39 -20.61
CA CYS A 29 8.80 -2.21 -19.17
C CYS A 29 10.02 -2.82 -18.45
N SER A 30 11.16 -2.89 -19.16
CA SER A 30 12.40 -3.53 -18.68
C SER A 30 13.00 -2.89 -17.42
N GLY A 31 12.58 -1.67 -17.07
CA GLY A 31 13.00 -0.96 -15.87
C GLY A 31 12.18 -1.24 -14.61
N ILE A 32 10.99 -1.86 -14.71
CA ILE A 32 10.11 -2.05 -13.55
C ILE A 32 10.74 -3.03 -12.56
N LYS A 33 10.84 -2.60 -11.31
CA LYS A 33 11.19 -3.44 -10.17
C LYS A 33 9.93 -4.06 -9.62
N LYS A 34 9.77 -5.38 -9.79
CA LYS A 34 8.50 -6.06 -9.51
C LYS A 34 8.17 -6.15 -8.02
N TYR A 35 9.17 -6.34 -7.19
CA TYR A 35 9.05 -6.60 -5.75
C TYR A 35 9.72 -5.49 -4.94
N PHE A 36 9.41 -5.43 -3.65
CA PHE A 36 10.13 -4.58 -2.70
C PHE A 36 10.62 -5.39 -1.51
N ASN A 37 11.75 -4.99 -0.93
CA ASN A 37 12.19 -5.43 0.40
C ASN A 37 11.84 -4.35 1.41
N ILE A 38 11.43 -4.75 2.61
CA ILE A 38 11.20 -3.84 3.73
C ILE A 38 12.51 -3.65 4.49
N GLU A 39 13.02 -2.42 4.51
CA GLU A 39 14.28 -2.07 5.20
C GLU A 39 14.02 -1.37 6.55
N GLY A 40 12.82 -0.83 6.74
CA GLY A 40 12.51 0.03 7.87
C GLY A 40 11.03 0.37 7.99
N LEU A 41 10.71 1.11 9.05
CA LEU A 41 9.37 1.63 9.34
C LEU A 41 9.43 3.15 9.44
N ASP A 42 8.54 3.81 8.70
CA ASP A 42 8.20 5.21 8.87
C ASP A 42 6.79 5.29 9.49
N VAL A 43 6.68 5.89 10.67
CA VAL A 43 5.42 5.94 11.43
C VAL A 43 5.06 7.37 11.73
N ALA A 44 3.80 7.70 11.46
CA ALA A 44 3.27 9.03 11.69
C ALA A 44 1.96 8.98 12.47
N THR A 45 1.68 10.04 13.21
CA THR A 45 0.41 10.25 13.92
C THR A 45 -0.30 11.45 13.32
N GLY A 46 -1.62 11.38 13.23
CA GLY A 46 -2.44 12.55 12.92
C GLY A 46 -2.44 12.96 11.45
N GLU A 47 -2.24 12.02 10.51
CA GLU A 47 -2.35 12.32 9.09
C GLU A 47 -3.83 12.47 8.67
N GLN A 48 -4.45 13.55 9.15
CA GLN A 48 -5.50 14.23 8.40
C GLN A 48 -4.86 15.43 7.72
N VAL A 49 -5.05 15.52 6.40
CA VAL A 49 -4.70 16.71 5.61
C VAL A 49 -5.44 17.91 6.21
N GLY A 50 -4.74 18.75 6.96
CA GLY A 50 -5.24 20.04 7.46
C GLY A 50 -5.54 20.15 8.95
N VAL A 51 -5.17 19.17 9.79
CA VAL A 51 -5.27 19.32 11.26
C VAL A 51 -3.96 19.88 11.81
N ASP A 52 -4.04 21.05 12.45
CA ASP A 52 -2.91 21.64 13.15
C ASP A 52 -2.65 20.84 14.44
N ALA A 53 -1.55 20.07 14.46
CA ALA A 53 -1.16 19.25 15.60
C ALA A 53 -1.01 20.07 16.91
N SER A 54 -0.83 21.39 16.83
CA SER A 54 -0.73 22.26 18.00
C SER A 54 -2.05 22.46 18.76
N ALA A 55 -3.20 22.21 18.11
CA ALA A 55 -4.52 22.32 18.74
C ALA A 55 -4.98 21.03 19.46
N GLY A 56 -4.16 19.97 19.43
CA GLY A 56 -4.55 18.63 19.83
C GLY A 56 -5.40 17.94 18.77
N ILE A 57 -5.47 16.61 18.84
CA ILE A 57 -6.19 15.76 17.88
C ILE A 57 -7.40 15.16 18.58
N GLN A 58 -8.58 15.41 18.04
CA GLN A 58 -9.82 14.77 18.51
C GLN A 58 -9.71 13.25 18.29
N TRP A 59 -9.96 12.45 19.33
CA TRP A 59 -9.75 11.00 19.31
C TRP A 59 -10.49 10.32 18.15
N GLN A 60 -11.73 10.76 17.87
CA GLN A 60 -12.54 10.24 16.77
C GLN A 60 -11.89 10.44 15.38
N ASP A 61 -11.08 11.49 15.26
CA ASP A 61 -10.34 11.85 14.04
C ASP A 61 -8.91 11.28 14.03
N PHE A 62 -8.43 10.74 15.16
CA PHE A 62 -7.10 10.17 15.25
C PHE A 62 -6.92 9.02 14.27
N ARG A 63 -5.91 9.14 13.42
CA ARG A 63 -5.41 8.09 12.54
C ARG A 63 -3.89 8.09 12.62
N GLY A 64 -3.30 6.92 12.75
CA GLY A 64 -1.86 6.74 12.60
C GLY A 64 -1.52 6.05 11.29
N LYS A 65 -0.33 6.29 10.76
CA LYS A 65 0.19 5.65 9.56
C LYS A 65 1.40 4.78 9.90
N ILE A 66 1.46 3.61 9.27
CA ILE A 66 2.62 2.73 9.22
C ILE A 66 3.01 2.62 7.75
N ALA A 67 4.14 3.19 7.36
CA ALA A 67 4.70 3.09 6.03
C ALA A 67 6.02 2.32 6.07
N TYR A 68 6.34 1.64 4.98
CA TYR A 68 7.58 0.87 4.86
C TYR A 68 8.67 1.71 4.20
N GLU A 69 9.87 1.69 4.75
CA GLU A 69 11.06 2.08 4.00
C GLU A 69 11.42 0.89 3.09
N LYS A 70 11.58 1.14 1.79
CA LYS A 70 11.61 0.07 0.78
C LYS A 70 12.79 0.20 -0.16
N THR A 71 13.35 -0.95 -0.53
CA THR A 71 14.23 -1.08 -1.70
C THR A 71 13.55 -1.94 -2.75
N TYR A 72 13.41 -1.41 -3.97
CA TYR A 72 12.78 -2.15 -5.05
C TYR A 72 13.77 -3.01 -5.83
N TYR A 73 13.37 -4.24 -6.13
CA TYR A 73 14.13 -5.15 -6.98
C TYR A 73 13.22 -5.85 -8.00
N GLY A 74 13.83 -6.38 -9.05
CA GLY A 74 13.11 -7.12 -10.07
C GLY A 74 13.90 -8.34 -10.47
N ASP A 75 13.21 -9.37 -10.95
CA ASP A 75 13.87 -10.48 -11.60
C ASP A 75 14.71 -9.93 -12.75
N LEU A 76 16.01 -10.25 -12.75
CA LEU A 76 16.86 -10.15 -13.94
C LEU A 76 16.40 -11.20 -14.95
N GLN A 77 15.15 -11.13 -15.41
CA GLN A 77 14.79 -11.76 -16.67
C GLN A 77 15.33 -10.83 -17.74
N LEU A 78 16.59 -11.08 -18.10
CA LEU A 78 17.18 -10.65 -19.37
C LEU A 78 16.13 -10.86 -20.44
N ASN A 79 15.62 -9.76 -21.00
CA ASN A 79 14.62 -9.75 -22.05
C ASN A 79 15.17 -10.48 -23.29
N ASN A 80 15.05 -11.80 -23.32
CA ASN A 80 15.18 -12.61 -24.52
C ASN A 80 13.84 -12.68 -25.28
N PHE A 81 12.96 -11.70 -25.10
CA PHE A 81 11.74 -11.60 -25.89
C PHE A 81 12.02 -10.89 -27.21
N GLU A 82 12.64 -11.65 -28.12
CA GLU A 82 12.55 -11.48 -29.57
C GLU A 82 11.11 -11.71 -30.06
N ASN A 83 10.10 -11.04 -29.50
CA ASN A 83 8.79 -10.98 -30.14
C ASN A 83 8.82 -9.90 -31.21
N LYS A 84 9.55 -10.17 -32.30
CA LYS A 84 9.37 -9.46 -33.57
C LYS A 84 7.97 -9.78 -34.09
N PHE A 85 6.99 -8.97 -33.71
CA PHE A 85 5.68 -8.95 -34.34
C PHE A 85 5.85 -8.54 -35.81
N TYR A 86 5.92 -9.51 -36.72
CA TYR A 86 5.84 -9.29 -38.17
C TYR A 86 4.38 -9.05 -38.60
N GLY A 87 3.68 -8.17 -37.90
CA GLY A 87 2.32 -7.77 -38.25
C GLY A 87 2.35 -6.71 -39.34
N LEU A 88 1.78 -7.01 -40.51
CA LEU A 88 1.52 -6.07 -41.61
C LEU A 88 0.42 -5.06 -41.24
N SER A 89 0.55 -4.37 -40.10
CA SER A 89 -0.35 -3.26 -39.75
C SER A 89 0.09 -2.00 -40.48
N LEU A 90 -0.70 -1.58 -41.47
CA LEU A 90 -0.53 -0.29 -42.17
C LEU A 90 -0.97 0.91 -41.32
N ILE A 91 -1.44 0.67 -40.10
CA ILE A 91 -1.78 1.69 -39.12
C ILE A 91 -0.69 1.65 -38.04
N PRO A 92 0.00 2.76 -37.73
CA PRO A 92 0.86 2.81 -36.56
C PRO A 92 0.00 2.46 -35.34
N THR A 93 0.25 1.31 -34.74
CA THR A 93 -0.37 0.94 -33.48
C THR A 93 0.11 1.93 -32.44
N ALA A 94 -0.72 2.89 -32.06
CA ALA A 94 -0.51 3.67 -30.87
C ALA A 94 -0.72 2.73 -29.68
N SER A 95 0.32 1.98 -29.30
CA SER A 95 0.29 1.13 -28.13
C SER A 95 0.25 2.05 -26.91
N ALA A 96 -0.92 2.16 -26.28
CA ALA A 96 -1.06 2.80 -24.98
C ALA A 96 -0.52 1.83 -23.92
N CYS A 97 0.80 1.78 -23.81
CA CYS A 97 1.48 0.99 -22.79
C CYS A 97 1.32 1.68 -21.43
N SER A 98 0.66 1.01 -20.48
CA SER A 98 0.72 1.34 -19.07
C SER A 98 1.59 0.28 -18.37
N CYS A 99 2.83 0.65 -18.07
CA CYS A 99 3.69 -0.17 -17.22
C CYS A 99 3.11 -0.22 -15.80
N ALA A 100 3.20 -1.38 -15.14
CA ALA A 100 2.90 -1.48 -13.72
C ALA A 100 3.86 -0.59 -12.89
N PRO A 101 3.45 -0.08 -11.73
CA PRO A 101 4.36 0.62 -10.84
C PRO A 101 5.40 -0.35 -10.24
N ASP A 102 6.50 0.19 -9.72
CA ASP A 102 7.45 -0.60 -8.95
C ASP A 102 6.78 -1.19 -7.70
N GLY A 103 7.13 -2.43 -7.36
CA GLY A 103 6.57 -3.16 -6.23
C GLY A 103 5.16 -3.71 -6.46
N TYR A 104 4.63 -3.71 -7.70
CA TYR A 104 3.27 -4.19 -7.98
C TYR A 104 3.02 -5.68 -7.62
N LYS A 105 4.08 -6.46 -7.37
CA LYS A 105 4.00 -7.84 -6.90
C LYS A 105 4.03 -7.98 -5.37
N GLY A 106 4.12 -6.87 -4.63
CA GLY A 106 4.28 -6.89 -3.18
C GLY A 106 5.73 -7.11 -2.74
N GLY A 107 5.91 -7.31 -1.44
CA GLY A 107 7.13 -7.80 -0.84
C GLY A 107 7.19 -9.33 -0.81
N GLU A 108 8.40 -9.88 -0.76
CA GLU A 108 8.60 -11.32 -0.53
C GLU A 108 8.44 -11.68 0.95
N GLU A 109 8.60 -10.70 1.83
CA GLU A 109 8.39 -10.85 3.27
C GLU A 109 6.92 -10.63 3.65
N GLY A 110 6.44 -11.46 4.57
CA GLY A 110 5.18 -11.27 5.27
C GLY A 110 5.41 -10.81 6.71
N ILE A 111 4.35 -10.34 7.35
CA ILE A 111 4.39 -9.85 8.74
C ILE A 111 4.08 -11.01 9.68
N ASP A 112 5.05 -11.43 10.47
CA ASP A 112 4.83 -12.46 11.49
C ASP A 112 4.17 -11.87 12.75
N SER A 113 4.60 -10.67 13.17
CA SER A 113 3.93 -9.95 14.26
C SER A 113 4.05 -8.43 14.13
N LEU A 114 3.00 -7.72 14.57
CA LEU A 114 2.98 -6.27 14.72
C LEU A 114 2.48 -5.91 16.11
N THR A 115 3.29 -5.17 16.85
CA THR A 115 3.00 -4.72 18.23
C THR A 115 2.91 -3.20 18.25
N ILE A 116 1.86 -2.66 18.86
CA ILE A 116 1.67 -1.22 19.03
C ILE A 116 1.60 -0.95 20.53
N THR A 117 2.69 -0.46 21.10
CA THR A 117 2.83 -0.25 22.54
C THR A 117 2.66 1.21 22.88
N THR A 118 1.73 1.55 23.78
CA THR A 118 1.60 2.94 24.26
C THR A 118 2.77 3.31 25.17
N ILE A 119 3.28 4.54 25.03
CA ILE A 119 4.34 5.08 25.91
C ILE A 119 3.75 5.69 27.19
N TYR A 120 2.54 6.25 27.10
CA TYR A 120 1.80 6.86 28.21
C TYR A 120 0.58 6.00 28.57
N ASP A 121 -0.04 6.29 29.72
CA ASP A 121 -1.32 5.69 30.07
C ASP A 121 -2.39 6.13 29.06
N TYR A 122 -2.99 5.17 28.34
CA TYR A 122 -4.04 5.45 27.37
C TYR A 122 -5.40 5.54 28.07
N ASN A 123 -5.71 4.52 28.86
CA ASN A 123 -6.85 4.46 29.78
C ASN A 123 -6.56 3.44 30.88
N VAL A 124 -7.49 3.26 31.82
CA VAL A 124 -7.36 2.36 32.97
C VAL A 124 -7.10 0.90 32.59
N ASN A 125 -7.53 0.47 31.40
CA ASN A 125 -7.31 -0.89 30.88
C ASN A 125 -6.01 -1.02 30.09
N PHE A 126 -5.43 0.10 29.63
CA PHE A 126 -4.23 0.16 28.80
C PHE A 126 -3.23 1.17 29.38
N PRO A 127 -2.55 0.84 30.49
CA PRO A 127 -1.49 1.67 31.05
C PRO A 127 -0.26 1.73 30.13
N ALA A 128 0.65 2.65 30.42
CA ALA A 128 1.94 2.79 29.75
C ALA A 128 2.68 1.45 29.60
N GLY A 129 3.23 1.19 28.42
CA GLY A 129 3.91 -0.06 28.07
C GLY A 129 2.97 -1.20 27.64
N THR A 130 1.66 -0.99 27.61
CA THR A 130 0.70 -2.01 27.17
C THR A 130 0.58 -2.05 25.63
N ASN A 131 0.41 -3.25 25.09
CA ASN A 131 0.10 -3.46 23.67
C ASN A 131 -1.39 -3.15 23.39
N LEU A 132 -1.64 -2.27 22.43
CA LEU A 132 -2.97 -1.82 21.99
C LEU A 132 -3.60 -2.70 20.90
N ALA A 133 -2.92 -3.78 20.47
CA ALA A 133 -3.38 -4.63 19.37
C ALA A 133 -4.84 -5.14 19.51
N ALA A 134 -5.32 -5.35 20.72
CA ALA A 134 -6.69 -5.81 20.98
C ALA A 134 -7.77 -4.77 20.62
N ILE A 135 -7.41 -3.50 20.52
CA ILE A 135 -8.31 -2.39 20.19
C ILE A 135 -7.89 -1.66 18.91
N THR A 136 -6.95 -2.23 18.14
CA THR A 136 -6.46 -1.63 16.90
C THR A 136 -7.17 -2.23 15.70
N GLU A 137 -7.64 -1.35 14.83
CA GLU A 137 -8.01 -1.70 13.46
C GLU A 137 -7.03 -1.09 12.47
N VAL A 138 -6.88 -1.74 11.31
CA VAL A 138 -5.96 -1.35 10.24
C VAL A 138 -6.71 -1.31 8.90
N SER A 139 -6.32 -0.39 8.03
CA SER A 139 -6.81 -0.25 6.65
C SER A 139 -5.66 0.14 5.71
N PHE A 140 -5.79 -0.12 4.41
CA PHE A 140 -4.84 0.35 3.39
C PHE A 140 -5.04 1.82 3.04
N GLU A 141 -6.27 2.23 2.71
CA GLU A 141 -6.61 3.58 2.23
C GLU A 141 -7.46 4.38 3.24
N GLY A 142 -7.66 3.85 4.44
CA GLY A 142 -8.54 4.45 5.45
C GLY A 142 -10.01 4.09 5.24
N ASP A 143 -10.32 3.27 4.23
CA ASP A 143 -11.61 2.64 3.98
C ASP A 143 -11.55 1.14 4.32
N ASN A 144 -12.64 0.56 4.82
CA ASN A 144 -12.72 -0.87 5.20
C ASN A 144 -11.67 -1.30 6.24
N TYR A 145 -11.85 -0.83 7.47
CA TYR A 145 -11.02 -1.27 8.61
C TYR A 145 -11.29 -2.74 8.95
N GLU A 146 -10.22 -3.47 9.25
CA GLU A 146 -10.26 -4.81 9.82
C GLU A 146 -9.49 -4.84 11.14
N MET A 147 -9.75 -5.83 11.99
CA MET A 147 -8.99 -5.98 13.23
C MET A 147 -7.53 -6.31 12.93
N LEU A 148 -6.60 -5.77 13.72
CA LEU A 148 -5.15 -5.98 13.51
C LEU A 148 -4.78 -7.47 13.41
N GLN A 149 -5.46 -8.35 14.15
CA GLN A 149 -5.19 -9.79 14.08
C GLN A 149 -5.60 -10.41 12.73
N GLU A 150 -6.67 -9.93 12.11
CA GLU A 150 -7.12 -10.38 10.79
C GLU A 150 -6.15 -9.89 9.71
N PHE A 151 -5.71 -8.63 9.82
CA PHE A 151 -4.66 -8.05 8.99
C PHE A 151 -3.38 -8.89 9.02
N LEU A 152 -2.92 -9.32 10.19
CA LEU A 152 -1.73 -10.13 10.36
C LEU A 152 -1.86 -11.52 9.72
N VAL A 153 -3.04 -12.14 9.81
CA VAL A 153 -3.28 -13.43 9.13
C VAL A 153 -3.21 -13.27 7.61
N ARG A 154 -3.81 -12.20 7.07
CA ARG A 154 -3.83 -11.90 5.63
C ARG A 154 -2.44 -11.60 5.05
N ASN A 155 -1.59 -10.94 5.83
CA ASN A 155 -0.27 -10.49 5.41
C ASN A 155 0.87 -11.37 5.93
N LYS A 156 0.57 -12.58 6.41
CA LYS A 156 1.57 -13.50 7.00
C LYS A 156 2.63 -13.97 6.01
N ASP A 157 2.23 -14.18 4.76
CA ASP A 157 3.09 -14.75 3.73
C ASP A 157 3.78 -13.67 2.89
N ALA A 158 3.08 -12.58 2.58
CA ALA A 158 3.58 -11.46 1.80
C ALA A 158 2.77 -10.20 2.10
N VAL A 159 3.40 -9.03 2.00
CA VAL A 159 2.75 -7.72 2.11
C VAL A 159 2.58 -7.12 0.72
N PHE A 160 1.37 -6.76 0.31
CA PHE A 160 1.13 -6.17 -1.01
C PHE A 160 1.06 -4.64 -0.96
N GLU A 161 0.49 -4.14 0.11
CA GLU A 161 0.29 -2.74 0.37
C GLU A 161 1.56 -2.09 0.91
N GLN A 162 1.74 -0.81 0.59
CA GLN A 162 2.98 -0.09 0.86
C GLN A 162 2.93 0.77 2.13
N GLN A 163 1.74 0.94 2.68
CA GLN A 163 1.43 1.73 3.85
C GLN A 163 0.08 1.29 4.40
N HIS A 164 -0.15 1.54 5.68
CA HIS A 164 -1.40 1.23 6.35
C HIS A 164 -1.79 2.34 7.32
N ILE A 165 -3.09 2.56 7.45
CA ILE A 165 -3.68 3.46 8.44
C ILE A 165 -4.22 2.61 9.58
N TYR A 166 -3.92 2.99 10.82
CA TYR A 166 -4.49 2.37 12.01
C TYR A 166 -5.31 3.37 12.83
N ARG A 167 -6.28 2.83 13.57
CA ARG A 167 -7.08 3.56 14.56
C ARG A 167 -7.34 2.71 15.79
N PHE A 168 -7.79 3.35 16.86
CA PHE A 168 -8.16 2.69 18.10
C PHE A 168 -9.69 2.71 18.31
N LEU A 169 -10.24 1.61 18.81
CA LEU A 169 -11.67 1.43 19.03
C LEU A 169 -12.18 1.97 20.37
N GLN A 170 -11.28 2.29 21.29
CA GLN A 170 -11.61 2.85 22.60
C GLN A 170 -10.99 4.23 22.72
N ALA A 171 -11.67 5.16 23.39
CA ALA A 171 -11.14 6.49 23.69
C ALA A 171 -10.12 6.44 24.84
N PRO A 172 -9.24 7.45 24.96
CA PRO A 172 -8.53 7.68 26.20
C PRO A 172 -9.49 8.07 27.34
N ASP A 173 -9.06 7.92 28.59
CA ASP A 173 -9.91 8.24 29.75
C ASP A 173 -10.02 9.75 30.04
N ALA A 174 -9.04 10.53 29.58
CA ALA A 174 -8.93 11.95 29.89
C ALA A 174 -8.74 12.79 28.63
N ASP A 175 -9.31 13.99 28.67
CA ASP A 175 -9.08 15.03 27.67
C ASP A 175 -7.67 15.63 27.85
N ASN A 176 -7.07 16.10 26.75
CA ASN A 176 -5.70 16.61 26.68
C ASN A 176 -4.63 15.62 27.19
N THR A 177 -4.79 14.33 26.87
CA THR A 177 -3.85 13.27 27.26
C THR A 177 -2.67 13.21 26.28
N PRO A 178 -1.41 13.27 26.76
CA PRO A 178 -0.25 13.04 25.90
C PRO A 178 -0.29 11.61 25.37
N PHE A 179 0.01 11.44 24.09
CA PHE A 179 -0.07 10.16 23.43
C PHE A 179 1.09 9.94 22.47
N GLN A 180 1.66 8.74 22.55
CA GLN A 180 2.75 8.28 21.71
C GLN A 180 2.76 6.76 21.71
N VAL A 181 3.08 6.15 20.57
CA VAL A 181 3.19 4.69 20.46
C VAL A 181 4.53 4.28 19.88
N LYS A 182 5.08 3.18 20.41
CA LYS A 182 6.17 2.43 19.80
C LYS A 182 5.57 1.29 18.97
N ILE A 183 5.91 1.24 17.70
CA ILE A 183 5.51 0.20 16.77
C ILE A 183 6.71 -0.72 16.55
N ARG A 184 6.50 -2.03 16.73
CA ARG A 184 7.49 -3.07 16.49
C ARG A 184 6.92 -4.10 15.54
N MET A 185 7.56 -4.28 14.39
CA MET A 185 7.21 -5.25 13.37
C MET A 185 8.28 -6.34 13.28
N VAL A 186 7.85 -7.60 13.22
CA VAL A 186 8.70 -8.75 12.94
C VAL A 186 8.25 -9.38 11.64
N LEU A 187 9.16 -9.50 10.69
CA LEU A 187 8.91 -10.14 9.40
C LEU A 187 9.08 -11.66 9.51
N ASN A 188 8.50 -12.41 8.58
CA ASN A 188 8.56 -13.87 8.54
C ASN A 188 9.98 -14.43 8.27
N ASN A 189 10.90 -13.59 7.80
CA ASN A 189 12.33 -13.87 7.67
C ASN A 189 13.12 -13.64 8.99
N GLY A 190 12.47 -13.12 10.04
CA GLY A 190 13.07 -12.82 11.34
C GLY A 190 13.63 -11.41 11.51
N GLU A 191 13.58 -10.57 10.47
CA GLU A 191 13.96 -9.15 10.57
C GLU A 191 12.99 -8.39 11.48
N ILE A 192 13.54 -7.41 12.19
CA ILE A 192 12.81 -6.63 13.19
C ILE A 192 12.99 -5.15 12.87
N HIS A 193 11.88 -4.45 12.72
CA HIS A 193 11.86 -3.01 12.53
C HIS A 193 11.06 -2.35 13.66
N GLU A 194 11.57 -1.25 14.18
CA GLU A 194 10.94 -0.49 15.26
C GLU A 194 10.95 0.99 14.92
N ALA A 195 9.83 1.65 15.20
CA ALA A 195 9.72 3.09 15.11
C ALA A 195 8.80 3.62 16.22
N THR A 196 9.00 4.86 16.63
CA THR A 196 8.16 5.52 17.64
C THR A 196 7.54 6.75 16.99
N THR A 197 6.24 6.94 17.19
CA THR A 197 5.55 8.12 16.64
C THR A 197 6.02 9.39 17.33
N GLU A 198 5.72 10.54 16.74
CA GLU A 198 5.78 11.80 17.46
C GLU A 198 4.77 11.79 18.64
N GLU A 199 5.07 12.58 19.66
CA GLU A 199 4.15 12.82 20.76
C GLU A 199 3.08 13.82 20.32
N ILE A 200 1.82 13.46 20.56
CA ILE A 200 0.66 14.33 20.30
C ILE A 200 -0.15 14.50 21.58
N VAL A 201 -1.08 15.45 21.56
CA VAL A 201 -2.11 15.58 22.61
C VAL A 201 -3.44 15.11 22.03
N MET A 202 -4.04 14.09 22.65
CA MET A 202 -5.39 13.64 22.28
C MET A 202 -6.44 14.41 23.07
N THR A 203 -7.49 14.81 22.37
CA THR A 203 -8.68 15.46 22.94
C THR A 203 -9.91 14.58 22.71
N LEU A 204 -10.89 14.65 23.62
CA LEU A 204 -12.12 13.85 23.55
C LEU A 204 -13.24 14.52 22.72
#